data_AF-A0A943HBZ8-F1
#
_entry.id   AF-A0A943HBZ8-F1
#
_cell.length_a   1.000
_cell.length_b   1.000
_cell.length_c   1.000
_cell.angle_alpha   90.00
_cell.angle_beta   90.00
_cell.angle_gamma   90.00
#
_symmetry.space_group_name_H-M   'P 1'
#
loop_
_entity.id
_entity.type
_entity.pdbx_description
1 polymer ?
#
loop_
_entity_poly.entity_id
_entity_poly.type
_entity_poly.pdbx_seq_one_letter_code
_entity_poly.pdbx_strand_id
1 'polypeptide(L)'
;MRKVFLDDLPRMNGYNGKRIDWKKSVGCEVKFIYDGIEGEIKIINSKKDKKWFIFVLYDHEEFKINANDFSKAGISRIIGKRSKNFKIKIGQRFEDSKRDIVVTDREYRERINRKSEKGKIYTQKTKWYKYRCNKCGWSDGWMEETNLINNGCAFCANKVIVEGVNDIPTTHPWMVKYFQGGYDEAKKYTYQSNRKINVICPDCGRISDRKIPICNLYNQGFSCICSDGFSFGHKFVYNMLLQLEKDFNPNVRFDWCVFEDLNKKGRFGEYDFVLEEYKIIIEVDGDFHRNDNLMNGQTKEYSKHVDDMKDKLANKNGYEVIRIKYYDEKKEEFRDSIKNSKLSYKFNLNNIIWEECFEFALSNISKIVADYWNNRQEGETTMDLEKKFGICSDTIRQYLKGWAKVGYCNYDSREESMNKYLKASKSNVERCSKSVSIYNNGVLMGTYRSINELERKSHGDLGCHLQRANICKVLKGKRPHHKGFTFKYVE
;
A
#
# COMPACT_ATOMS: atom_id res chain seq x y z
N MET A 1 -2.15 25.86 -39.16
CA MET A 1 -2.38 27.31 -39.33
C MET A 1 -3.87 27.53 -39.61
N ARG A 2 -4.46 28.61 -39.08
CA ARG A 2 -5.84 29.01 -39.34
C ARG A 2 -5.88 30.49 -39.69
N LYS A 3 -6.23 30.83 -40.91
CA LYS A 3 -6.23 32.21 -41.41
C LYS A 3 -7.26 32.36 -42.54
N VAL A 4 -7.92 33.51 -42.57
CA VAL A 4 -8.71 33.99 -43.70
C VAL A 4 -8.02 35.27 -44.19
N PHE A 5 -7.81 35.40 -45.49
CA PHE A 5 -7.05 36.51 -46.08
C PHE A 5 -8.00 37.64 -46.44
N LEU A 6 -7.99 38.71 -45.65
CA LEU A 6 -8.95 39.82 -45.76
C LEU A 6 -8.33 41.09 -46.37
N ASP A 7 -7.06 41.02 -46.76
CA ASP A 7 -6.27 42.17 -47.16
C ASP A 7 -6.86 42.85 -48.40
N ASP A 8 -7.41 42.04 -49.32
CA ASP A 8 -8.03 42.50 -50.57
C ASP A 8 -9.48 42.99 -50.41
N LEU A 9 -10.05 42.94 -49.20
CA LEU A 9 -11.42 43.40 -48.97
C LEU A 9 -11.51 44.93 -48.84
N PRO A 10 -12.55 45.56 -49.43
CA PRO A 10 -12.79 46.99 -49.31
C PRO A 10 -12.78 47.49 -47.86
N ARG A 11 -12.20 48.68 -47.63
CA ARG A 11 -12.06 49.29 -46.30
C ARG A 11 -12.88 50.58 -46.19
N MET A 12 -13.35 50.89 -44.98
CA MET A 12 -14.11 52.11 -44.71
C MET A 12 -13.22 53.35 -44.69
N ASN A 13 -13.63 54.40 -45.40
CA ASN A 13 -13.02 55.74 -45.32
C ASN A 13 -13.28 56.34 -43.91
N GLY A 14 -12.27 56.94 -43.28
CA GLY A 14 -12.37 57.56 -41.95
C GLY A 14 -11.94 56.70 -40.75
N TYR A 15 -11.57 55.43 -40.96
CA TYR A 15 -11.02 54.55 -39.92
C TYR A 15 -9.56 54.15 -40.18
N ASN A 16 -8.78 55.01 -40.85
CA ASN A 16 -7.41 54.74 -41.33
C ASN A 16 -7.28 53.40 -42.09
N GLY A 17 -8.31 53.02 -42.86
CA GLY A 17 -8.33 51.74 -43.60
C GLY A 17 -8.41 50.48 -42.72
N LYS A 18 -8.51 50.60 -41.39
CA LYS A 18 -8.43 49.45 -40.48
C LYS A 18 -9.69 48.58 -40.47
N ARG A 19 -10.86 49.13 -40.82
CA ARG A 19 -12.15 48.41 -40.79
C ARG A 19 -12.60 47.98 -42.19
N ILE A 20 -13.04 46.73 -42.30
CA ILE A 20 -13.63 46.17 -43.52
C ILE A 20 -15.01 46.77 -43.76
N ASP A 21 -15.26 47.22 -44.98
CA ASP A 21 -16.57 47.63 -45.47
C ASP A 21 -17.33 46.42 -46.02
N TRP A 22 -17.98 45.69 -45.12
CA TRP A 22 -18.70 44.45 -45.44
C TRP A 22 -19.82 44.62 -46.48
N LYS A 23 -20.38 45.83 -46.63
CA LYS A 23 -21.38 46.13 -47.68
C LYS A 23 -20.73 46.11 -49.06
N LYS A 24 -19.56 46.74 -49.19
CA LYS A 24 -18.78 46.75 -50.43
C LYS A 24 -18.06 45.43 -50.70
N SER A 25 -17.87 44.58 -49.69
CA SER A 25 -17.28 43.25 -49.84
C SER A 25 -18.23 42.20 -50.43
N VAL A 26 -19.50 42.52 -50.71
CA VAL A 26 -20.42 41.58 -51.37
C VAL A 26 -19.95 41.33 -52.80
N GLY A 27 -19.81 40.06 -53.17
CA GLY A 27 -19.24 39.58 -54.42
C GLY A 27 -17.78 39.13 -54.31
N CYS A 28 -17.05 39.55 -53.28
CA CYS A 28 -15.63 39.20 -53.11
C CYS A 28 -15.45 37.72 -52.73
N GLU A 29 -14.39 37.12 -53.27
CA GLU A 29 -13.91 35.79 -52.91
C GLU A 29 -12.75 35.92 -51.93
N VAL A 30 -12.82 35.18 -50.82
CA VAL A 30 -11.90 35.30 -49.70
C VAL A 30 -11.17 33.99 -49.52
N LYS A 31 -9.86 34.00 -49.79
CA LYS A 31 -8.98 32.84 -49.57
C LYS A 31 -8.88 32.49 -48.09
N PHE A 32 -8.69 31.22 -47.77
CA PHE A 32 -8.41 30.75 -46.43
C PHE A 32 -7.43 29.57 -46.39
N ILE A 33 -6.77 29.42 -45.26
CA ILE A 33 -6.03 28.20 -44.88
C ILE A 33 -6.54 27.76 -43.51
N TYR A 34 -7.02 26.53 -43.37
CA TYR A 34 -7.58 26.00 -42.14
C TYR A 34 -7.16 24.55 -41.89
N ASP A 35 -6.24 24.33 -40.95
CA ASP A 35 -5.76 23.00 -40.54
C ASP A 35 -5.43 22.07 -41.73
N GLY A 36 -4.72 22.60 -42.74
CA GLY A 36 -4.29 21.87 -43.95
C GLY A 36 -5.26 21.94 -45.14
N ILE A 37 -6.40 22.61 -45.00
CA ILE A 37 -7.38 22.83 -46.08
C ILE A 37 -7.19 24.26 -46.62
N GLU A 38 -7.06 24.37 -47.94
CA GLU A 38 -7.02 25.66 -48.64
C GLU A 38 -8.25 25.78 -49.55
N GLY A 39 -8.76 27.00 -49.71
CA GLY A 39 -9.91 27.25 -50.55
C GLY A 39 -10.38 28.69 -50.50
N GLU A 40 -11.51 28.95 -51.16
CA GLU A 40 -12.09 30.28 -51.30
C GLU A 40 -13.55 30.28 -50.87
N ILE A 41 -13.96 31.34 -50.17
CA ILE A 41 -15.33 31.54 -49.70
C ILE A 41 -15.86 32.84 -50.31
N LYS A 42 -16.97 32.77 -51.02
CA LYS A 42 -17.59 33.94 -51.66
C LYS A 42 -18.54 34.64 -50.71
N ILE A 43 -18.41 35.96 -50.54
CA ILE A 43 -19.38 36.76 -49.78
C ILE A 43 -20.55 37.09 -50.69
N ILE A 44 -21.74 36.59 -50.39
CA ILE A 44 -22.93 36.78 -51.23
C ILE A 44 -23.89 37.86 -50.70
N ASN A 45 -23.84 38.15 -49.40
CA ASN A 45 -24.66 39.21 -48.82
C ASN A 45 -24.05 39.71 -47.49
N SER A 46 -24.38 40.92 -47.07
CA SER A 46 -24.05 41.43 -45.74
C SER A 46 -25.21 42.21 -45.13
N LYS A 47 -25.43 42.02 -43.83
CA LYS A 47 -26.48 42.71 -43.07
C LYS A 47 -25.92 43.23 -41.75
N LYS A 48 -26.16 44.51 -41.49
CA LYS A 48 -25.89 45.12 -40.19
C LYS A 48 -27.17 45.17 -39.38
N ASP A 49 -27.14 44.52 -38.22
CA ASP A 49 -28.10 44.73 -37.14
C ASP A 49 -27.32 45.30 -35.93
N LYS A 50 -27.40 44.71 -34.73
CA LYS A 50 -26.50 45.03 -33.61
C LYS A 50 -25.04 44.67 -33.88
N LYS A 51 -24.79 43.70 -34.77
CA LYS A 51 -23.47 43.26 -35.25
C LYS A 51 -23.53 43.02 -36.75
N TRP A 52 -22.36 43.01 -37.40
CA TRP A 52 -22.26 42.61 -38.80
C TRP A 52 -22.38 41.09 -38.96
N PHE A 53 -23.30 40.67 -39.81
CA PHE A 53 -23.40 39.31 -40.32
C PHE A 53 -23.12 39.32 -41.82
N ILE A 54 -22.36 38.35 -42.28
CA ILE A 54 -22.16 38.08 -43.70
C ILE A 54 -22.77 36.73 -44.04
N PHE A 55 -23.28 36.63 -45.25
CA PHE A 55 -23.74 35.40 -45.87
C PHE A 55 -22.69 35.02 -46.90
N VAL A 56 -22.26 33.77 -46.84
CA VAL A 56 -21.18 33.27 -47.66
C VAL A 56 -21.59 31.99 -48.37
N LEU A 57 -21.09 31.80 -49.59
CA LEU A 57 -21.27 30.60 -50.39
C LEU A 57 -19.95 29.81 -50.38
N TYR A 58 -20.04 28.53 -50.03
CA TYR A 58 -18.92 27.59 -50.06
C TYR A 58 -19.46 26.21 -50.41
N ASP A 59 -18.85 25.53 -51.39
CA ASP A 59 -19.28 24.20 -51.86
C ASP A 59 -20.78 24.12 -52.18
N HIS A 60 -21.29 25.12 -52.92
CA HIS A 60 -22.70 25.26 -53.31
C HIS A 60 -23.71 25.43 -52.15
N GLU A 61 -23.25 25.56 -50.90
CA GLU A 61 -24.10 25.82 -49.73
C GLU A 61 -23.95 27.24 -49.19
N GLU A 62 -25.06 27.83 -48.75
CA GLU A 62 -25.09 29.16 -48.14
C GLU A 62 -24.98 29.10 -46.61
N PHE A 63 -24.09 29.92 -46.04
CA PHE A 63 -23.86 29.99 -44.60
C PHE A 63 -23.97 31.42 -44.08
N LYS A 64 -24.59 31.58 -42.91
CA LYS A 64 -24.61 32.84 -42.16
C LYS A 64 -23.54 32.82 -41.06
N ILE A 65 -22.66 33.82 -41.03
CA ILE A 65 -21.60 33.95 -40.01
C ILE A 65 -21.46 35.40 -39.52
N ASN A 66 -21.09 35.57 -38.25
CA ASN A 66 -20.74 36.88 -37.73
C ASN A 66 -19.42 37.33 -38.39
N ALA A 67 -19.37 38.57 -38.87
CA ALA A 67 -18.23 39.07 -39.62
C ALA A 67 -16.91 39.03 -38.81
N ASN A 68 -16.97 39.30 -37.50
CA ASN A 68 -15.79 39.20 -36.63
C ASN A 68 -15.34 37.73 -36.44
N ASP A 69 -16.29 36.80 -36.35
CA ASP A 69 -15.94 35.38 -36.25
C ASP A 69 -15.30 34.89 -37.56
N PHE A 70 -15.83 35.31 -38.72
CA PHE A 70 -15.23 35.06 -40.02
C PHE A 70 -13.80 35.61 -40.09
N SER A 71 -13.58 36.87 -39.68
CA SER A 71 -12.26 37.48 -39.67
C SER A 71 -11.24 36.78 -38.78
N LYS A 72 -11.70 36.11 -37.72
CA LYS A 72 -10.87 35.29 -36.82
C LYS A 72 -10.72 33.84 -37.29
N ALA A 73 -11.01 33.57 -38.57
CA ALA A 73 -11.04 32.23 -39.15
C ALA A 73 -12.00 31.27 -38.43
N GLY A 74 -13.12 31.76 -37.90
CA GLY A 74 -14.20 30.98 -37.27
C GLY A 74 -15.03 30.13 -38.24
N ILE A 75 -14.46 29.73 -39.37
CA ILE A 75 -15.13 29.11 -40.52
C ILE A 75 -15.30 27.59 -40.41
N SER A 76 -14.91 26.98 -39.29
CA SER A 76 -14.93 25.51 -39.10
C SER A 76 -16.27 24.82 -39.41
N ARG A 77 -17.41 25.51 -39.30
CA ARG A 77 -18.73 24.97 -39.68
C ARG A 77 -18.99 25.05 -41.18
N ILE A 78 -18.51 26.11 -41.83
CA ILE A 78 -18.66 26.36 -43.27
C ILE A 78 -17.88 25.29 -44.04
N ILE A 79 -16.63 25.05 -43.64
CA ILE A 79 -15.77 24.05 -44.29
C ILE A 79 -16.03 22.61 -43.82
N GLY A 80 -17.17 22.34 -43.19
CA GLY A 80 -17.56 21.01 -42.74
C GLY A 80 -16.75 20.40 -41.59
N LYS A 81 -15.65 21.02 -41.09
CA LYS A 81 -14.83 20.49 -39.97
C LYS A 81 -15.64 20.27 -38.68
N ARG A 82 -16.54 21.20 -38.31
CA ARG A 82 -17.49 21.07 -37.18
C ARG A 82 -18.91 20.94 -37.70
N SER A 83 -19.56 19.81 -37.44
CA SER A 83 -20.98 19.58 -37.78
C SER A 83 -21.81 19.26 -36.55
N LYS A 84 -23.07 19.69 -36.55
CA LYS A 84 -24.10 19.28 -35.57
C LYS A 84 -24.60 17.85 -35.83
N ASN A 85 -24.39 17.32 -37.02
CA ASN A 85 -24.85 16.00 -37.42
C ASN A 85 -23.84 14.91 -37.05
N PHE A 86 -24.31 13.67 -36.89
CA PHE A 86 -23.43 12.51 -36.78
C PHE A 86 -22.68 12.32 -38.09
N LYS A 87 -21.34 12.28 -38.01
CA LYS A 87 -20.48 12.01 -39.17
C LYS A 87 -20.10 10.54 -39.27
N ILE A 88 -20.09 9.85 -38.13
CA ILE A 88 -19.67 8.46 -38.02
C ILE A 88 -20.90 7.58 -38.22
N LYS A 89 -20.78 6.57 -39.07
CA LYS A 89 -21.87 5.64 -39.42
C LYS A 89 -21.93 4.50 -38.40
N ILE A 90 -23.13 3.97 -38.17
CA ILE A 90 -23.29 2.68 -37.47
C ILE A 90 -22.63 1.61 -38.35
N GLY A 91 -21.88 0.70 -37.74
CA GLY A 91 -21.05 -0.30 -38.41
C GLY A 91 -19.63 0.17 -38.77
N GLN A 92 -19.32 1.46 -38.60
CA GLN A 92 -17.97 1.96 -38.89
C GLN A 92 -16.95 1.40 -37.89
N ARG A 93 -15.88 0.79 -38.41
CA ARG A 93 -14.73 0.28 -37.62
C ARG A 93 -13.60 1.31 -37.59
N PHE A 94 -13.00 1.49 -36.43
CA PHE A 94 -11.76 2.22 -36.22
C PHE A 94 -10.70 1.22 -35.79
N GLU A 95 -9.71 0.99 -36.65
CA GLU A 95 -8.61 0.05 -36.42
C GLU A 95 -7.28 0.79 -36.59
N ASP A 96 -6.59 1.01 -35.48
CA ASP A 96 -5.27 1.60 -35.41
C ASP A 96 -4.51 1.07 -34.17
N SER A 97 -3.27 1.52 -33.98
CA SER A 97 -2.45 1.07 -32.83
C SER A 97 -3.12 1.32 -31.47
N LYS A 98 -3.97 2.34 -31.36
CA LYS A 98 -4.64 2.72 -30.12
C LYS A 98 -5.98 1.99 -29.92
N ARG A 99 -6.68 1.61 -30.99
CA ARG A 99 -8.05 1.06 -30.89
C ARG A 99 -8.40 0.08 -31.99
N ASP A 100 -9.25 -0.88 -31.62
CA ASP A 100 -10.01 -1.69 -32.57
C ASP A 100 -11.45 -1.74 -32.05
N ILE A 101 -12.30 -0.86 -32.60
CA ILE A 101 -13.66 -0.63 -32.13
C ILE A 101 -14.62 -0.49 -33.31
N VAL A 102 -15.84 -1.00 -33.15
CA VAL A 102 -16.93 -0.92 -34.13
C VAL A 102 -18.08 -0.15 -33.51
N VAL A 103 -18.57 0.88 -34.20
CA VAL A 103 -19.73 1.66 -33.75
C VAL A 103 -21.01 0.85 -33.93
N THR A 104 -21.79 0.69 -32.87
CA THR A 104 -23.02 -0.10 -32.84
C THR A 104 -24.28 0.75 -32.74
N ASP A 105 -24.19 1.96 -32.18
CA ASP A 105 -25.32 2.88 -32.06
C ASP A 105 -24.85 4.35 -31.89
N ARG A 106 -25.77 5.31 -31.94
CA ARG A 106 -25.48 6.75 -31.75
C ARG A 106 -26.67 7.54 -31.23
N GLU A 107 -26.41 8.50 -30.34
CA GLU A 107 -27.44 9.37 -29.77
C GLU A 107 -26.92 10.76 -29.38
N TYR A 108 -27.83 11.72 -29.23
CA TYR A 108 -27.51 13.05 -28.73
C TYR A 108 -27.70 13.09 -27.21
N ARG A 109 -26.70 13.55 -26.47
CA ARG A 109 -26.81 13.80 -25.02
C ARG A 109 -26.64 15.26 -24.69
N GLU A 110 -27.44 15.75 -23.75
CA GLU A 110 -27.28 17.10 -23.22
C GLU A 110 -26.12 17.17 -22.23
N ARG A 111 -25.27 18.18 -22.41
CA ARG A 111 -24.15 18.48 -21.52
C ARG A 111 -24.28 19.90 -21.00
N ILE A 112 -24.21 20.07 -19.69
CA ILE A 112 -24.14 21.38 -19.06
C ILE A 112 -22.73 21.94 -19.26
N ASN A 113 -22.62 23.08 -19.92
CA ASN A 113 -21.33 23.73 -20.20
C ASN A 113 -20.88 24.66 -19.09
N ARG A 114 -21.80 25.55 -18.66
CA ARG A 114 -21.53 26.54 -17.60
C ARG A 114 -22.85 27.02 -16.99
N LYS A 115 -22.77 27.42 -15.72
CA LYS A 115 -23.80 28.22 -15.05
C LYS A 115 -23.32 29.67 -15.05
N SER A 116 -24.13 30.62 -15.49
CA SER A 116 -23.81 32.03 -15.26
C SER A 116 -23.92 32.38 -13.78
N GLU A 117 -23.26 33.45 -13.34
CA GLU A 117 -23.45 34.03 -12.00
C GLU A 117 -24.92 34.30 -11.66
N LYS A 118 -25.76 34.64 -12.65
CA LYS A 118 -27.22 34.82 -12.50
C LYS A 118 -28.04 33.52 -12.59
N GLY A 119 -27.41 32.35 -12.38
CA GLY A 119 -28.08 31.04 -12.36
C GLY A 119 -28.49 30.44 -13.71
N LYS A 120 -28.37 31.16 -14.84
CA LYS A 120 -28.70 30.64 -16.18
C LYS A 120 -27.80 29.47 -16.57
N ILE A 121 -28.42 28.32 -16.88
CA ILE A 121 -27.74 27.10 -17.32
C ILE A 121 -27.60 27.13 -18.85
N TYR A 122 -26.38 26.94 -19.34
CA TYR A 122 -26.11 26.78 -20.76
C TYR A 122 -25.82 25.32 -21.05
N THR A 123 -26.70 24.68 -21.83
CA THR A 123 -26.53 23.30 -22.29
C THR A 123 -26.03 23.26 -23.73
N GLN A 124 -25.35 22.17 -24.10
CA GLN A 124 -25.06 21.81 -25.49
C GLN A 124 -25.47 20.37 -25.75
N LYS A 125 -25.96 20.10 -26.96
CA LYS A 125 -26.13 18.73 -27.44
C LYS A 125 -24.78 18.21 -27.93
N THR A 126 -24.32 17.12 -27.32
CA THR A 126 -23.11 16.38 -27.67
C THR A 126 -23.47 15.09 -28.38
N LYS A 127 -22.61 14.64 -29.29
CA LYS A 127 -22.81 13.41 -30.07
C LYS A 127 -22.12 12.26 -29.37
N TRP A 128 -22.88 11.22 -29.04
CA TRP A 128 -22.39 10.01 -28.38
C TRP A 128 -22.61 8.81 -29.27
N TYR A 129 -21.69 7.85 -29.17
CA TYR A 129 -21.70 6.62 -29.95
C TYR A 129 -21.53 5.43 -29.02
N LYS A 130 -22.38 4.40 -29.19
CA LYS A 130 -22.18 3.09 -28.59
C LYS A 130 -21.19 2.32 -29.45
N TYR A 131 -20.30 1.56 -28.83
CA TYR A 131 -19.29 0.81 -29.56
C TYR A 131 -19.00 -0.55 -28.93
N ARG A 132 -18.56 -1.48 -29.77
CA ARG A 132 -17.95 -2.75 -29.38
C ARG A 132 -16.45 -2.69 -29.60
N CYS A 133 -15.67 -3.12 -28.62
CA CYS A 133 -14.23 -3.29 -28.76
C CYS A 133 -13.90 -4.71 -29.19
N ASN A 134 -13.18 -4.86 -30.29
CA ASN A 134 -12.75 -6.18 -30.77
C ASN A 134 -11.54 -6.71 -29.98
N LYS A 135 -10.77 -5.84 -29.28
CA LYS A 135 -9.65 -6.27 -28.44
C LYS A 135 -10.10 -6.98 -27.16
N CYS A 136 -11.11 -6.46 -26.48
CA CYS A 136 -11.57 -6.98 -25.17
C CYS A 136 -13.01 -7.51 -25.18
N GLY A 137 -13.71 -7.45 -26.32
CA GLY A 137 -15.10 -7.90 -26.45
C GLY A 137 -16.16 -6.97 -25.87
N TRP A 138 -15.79 -5.96 -25.06
CA TRP A 138 -16.74 -5.07 -24.38
C TRP A 138 -17.63 -4.30 -25.38
N SER A 139 -18.95 -4.32 -25.17
CA SER A 139 -19.94 -3.82 -26.14
C SER A 139 -20.93 -2.77 -25.58
N ASP A 140 -20.85 -2.45 -24.28
CA ASP A 140 -21.75 -1.50 -23.63
C ASP A 140 -21.18 -0.09 -23.45
N GLY A 141 -20.02 0.18 -24.08
CA GLY A 141 -19.37 1.47 -23.99
C GLY A 141 -20.05 2.55 -24.80
N TRP A 142 -20.27 3.71 -24.18
CA TRP A 142 -20.66 4.96 -24.83
C TRP A 142 -19.53 5.99 -24.76
N MET A 143 -19.20 6.62 -25.89
CA MET A 143 -18.20 7.70 -25.95
C MET A 143 -18.70 8.91 -26.73
N GLU A 144 -18.38 10.11 -26.25
CA GLU A 144 -18.52 11.35 -27.02
C GLU A 144 -17.66 11.28 -28.30
N GLU A 145 -18.12 11.85 -29.41
CA GLU A 145 -17.47 11.83 -30.73
C GLU A 145 -15.96 12.13 -30.66
N THR A 146 -15.57 13.16 -29.93
CA THR A 146 -14.16 13.55 -29.78
C THR A 146 -13.33 12.45 -29.11
N ASN A 147 -13.89 11.75 -28.13
CA ASN A 147 -13.21 10.64 -27.45
C ASN A 147 -13.19 9.40 -28.33
N LEU A 148 -14.30 9.11 -29.02
CA LEU A 148 -14.33 8.01 -29.99
C LEU A 148 -13.24 8.18 -31.05
N ILE A 149 -13.04 9.40 -31.56
CA ILE A 149 -12.06 9.73 -32.60
C ILE A 149 -10.61 9.70 -32.11
N ASN A 150 -10.33 10.10 -30.86
CA ASN A 150 -8.95 10.31 -30.38
C ASN A 150 -8.45 9.27 -29.37
N ASN A 151 -9.35 8.53 -28.73
CA ASN A 151 -9.03 7.57 -27.67
C ASN A 151 -9.44 6.15 -28.06
N GLY A 152 -8.89 5.17 -27.32
CA GLY A 152 -9.29 3.77 -27.43
C GLY A 152 -10.44 3.38 -26.50
N CYS A 153 -10.66 2.08 -26.38
CA CYS A 153 -11.71 1.51 -25.54
C CYS A 153 -11.56 1.96 -24.07
N ALA A 154 -12.62 2.57 -23.52
CA ALA A 154 -12.65 3.03 -22.13
C ALA A 154 -12.47 1.89 -21.11
N PHE A 155 -12.95 0.68 -21.42
CA PHE A 155 -12.73 -0.50 -20.58
C PHE A 155 -11.25 -0.93 -20.59
N CYS A 156 -10.62 -1.08 -21.77
CA CYS A 156 -9.18 -1.39 -21.86
C CYS A 156 -8.30 -0.35 -21.17
N ALA A 157 -8.77 0.89 -21.09
CA ALA A 157 -8.07 1.99 -20.41
C ALA A 157 -8.46 2.15 -18.93
N ASN A 158 -9.20 1.19 -18.33
CA ASN A 158 -9.67 1.24 -16.94
C ASN A 158 -10.45 2.53 -16.58
N LYS A 159 -11.12 3.14 -17.56
CA LYS A 159 -11.98 4.33 -17.36
C LYS A 159 -13.42 3.97 -17.01
N VAL A 160 -13.82 2.73 -17.28
CA VAL A 160 -15.10 2.16 -16.88
C VAL A 160 -14.81 0.93 -16.03
N ILE A 161 -15.50 0.86 -14.89
CA ILE A 161 -15.46 -0.29 -13.99
C ILE A 161 -16.70 -1.13 -14.26
N VAL A 162 -16.49 -2.43 -14.42
CA VAL A 162 -17.51 -3.46 -14.53
C VAL A 162 -17.28 -4.44 -13.37
N GLU A 163 -18.22 -4.46 -12.44
CA GLU A 163 -18.23 -5.39 -11.30
C GLU A 163 -18.21 -6.84 -11.81
N GLY A 164 -17.36 -7.67 -11.22
CA GLY A 164 -17.11 -9.05 -11.64
C GLY A 164 -16.09 -9.20 -12.77
N VAL A 165 -15.45 -8.12 -13.25
CA VAL A 165 -14.53 -8.19 -14.40
C VAL A 165 -13.22 -7.46 -14.15
N ASN A 166 -13.26 -6.14 -13.93
CA ASN A 166 -12.05 -5.32 -13.78
C ASN A 166 -12.04 -4.48 -12.49
N ASP A 167 -13.00 -4.69 -11.60
CA ASP A 167 -13.01 -4.11 -10.27
C ASP A 167 -11.93 -4.74 -9.36
N ILE A 168 -11.61 -4.05 -8.27
CA ILE A 168 -10.60 -4.50 -7.29
C ILE A 168 -10.98 -5.83 -6.62
N PRO A 169 -12.20 -6.02 -6.06
CA PRO A 169 -12.56 -7.30 -5.46
C PRO A 169 -12.38 -8.51 -6.39
N THR A 170 -12.65 -8.36 -7.68
CA THR A 170 -12.45 -9.43 -8.67
C THR A 170 -10.99 -9.66 -9.01
N THR A 171 -10.24 -8.59 -9.32
CA THR A 171 -8.88 -8.72 -9.87
C THR A 171 -7.79 -8.77 -8.80
N HIS A 172 -8.01 -8.11 -7.66
CA HIS A 172 -7.07 -7.94 -6.56
C HIS A 172 -7.79 -8.02 -5.18
N PRO A 173 -8.40 -9.17 -4.83
CA PRO A 173 -9.20 -9.31 -3.60
C PRO A 173 -8.45 -8.93 -2.32
N TRP A 174 -7.12 -9.14 -2.30
CA TRP A 174 -6.26 -8.81 -1.16
C TRP A 174 -6.27 -7.32 -0.79
N MET A 175 -6.62 -6.43 -1.73
CA MET A 175 -6.67 -4.99 -1.48
C MET A 175 -7.92 -4.58 -0.70
N VAL A 176 -8.99 -5.38 -0.69
CA VAL A 176 -10.30 -5.01 -0.12
C VAL A 176 -10.19 -4.64 1.36
N LYS A 177 -9.29 -5.30 2.11
CA LYS A 177 -9.03 -5.04 3.53
C LYS A 177 -8.50 -3.63 3.85
N TYR A 178 -8.08 -2.88 2.84
CA TYR A 178 -7.58 -1.50 2.97
C TYR A 178 -8.65 -0.44 2.71
N PHE A 179 -9.87 -0.84 2.35
CA PHE A 179 -11.02 0.05 2.12
C PHE A 179 -11.94 0.04 3.35
N GLN A 180 -12.35 1.22 3.80
CA GLN A 180 -13.21 1.37 4.99
C GLN A 180 -14.58 0.73 4.75
N GLY A 181 -15.14 0.92 3.56
CA GLY A 181 -16.39 0.28 3.15
C GLY A 181 -16.22 -1.14 2.59
N GLY A 182 -15.05 -1.76 2.77
CA GLY A 182 -14.76 -3.11 2.30
C GLY A 182 -15.10 -3.32 0.82
N TYR A 183 -15.84 -4.40 0.53
CA TYR A 183 -16.22 -4.79 -0.83
C TYR A 183 -16.98 -3.67 -1.57
N ASP A 184 -17.96 -3.05 -0.91
CA ASP A 184 -18.86 -2.07 -1.55
C ASP A 184 -18.17 -0.75 -1.91
N GLU A 185 -17.08 -0.43 -1.22
CA GLU A 185 -16.21 0.67 -1.61
C GLU A 185 -15.22 0.23 -2.69
N ALA A 186 -14.54 -0.89 -2.50
CA ALA A 186 -13.49 -1.37 -3.39
C ALA A 186 -13.98 -1.65 -4.80
N LYS A 187 -15.21 -2.18 -4.96
CA LYS A 187 -15.81 -2.50 -6.27
C LYS A 187 -15.99 -1.29 -7.19
N LYS A 188 -15.91 -0.07 -6.65
CA LYS A 188 -16.05 1.18 -7.41
C LYS A 188 -14.77 1.58 -8.13
N TYR A 189 -13.69 0.80 -8.01
CA TYR A 189 -12.38 1.17 -8.51
C TYR A 189 -11.67 -0.01 -9.18
N THR A 190 -10.71 0.34 -10.04
CA THR A 190 -9.67 -0.58 -10.54
C THR A 190 -8.38 -0.37 -9.74
N TYR A 191 -7.52 -1.39 -9.64
CA TYR A 191 -6.26 -1.32 -8.87
C TYR A 191 -5.28 -0.22 -9.34
N GLN A 192 -5.32 0.20 -10.61
CA GLN A 192 -4.49 1.30 -11.15
C GLN A 192 -5.13 2.70 -11.03
N SER A 193 -6.20 2.85 -10.26
CA SER A 193 -6.92 4.13 -10.15
C SER A 193 -6.08 5.21 -9.45
N ASN A 194 -6.07 6.42 -9.99
CA ASN A 194 -5.49 7.60 -9.35
C ASN A 194 -6.43 8.26 -8.32
N ARG A 195 -7.62 7.68 -8.08
CA ARG A 195 -8.51 8.13 -7.00
C ARG A 195 -7.81 7.92 -5.67
N LYS A 196 -7.97 8.87 -4.75
CA LYS A 196 -7.35 8.81 -3.42
C LYS A 196 -8.38 8.43 -2.37
N ILE A 197 -8.02 7.50 -1.50
CA ILE A 197 -8.84 6.99 -0.39
C ILE A 197 -8.11 7.18 0.94
N ASN A 198 -8.86 7.28 2.03
CA ASN A 198 -8.29 7.12 3.38
C ASN A 198 -8.22 5.62 3.64
N VAL A 199 -7.01 5.07 3.72
CA VAL A 199 -6.77 3.63 3.88
C VAL A 199 -7.03 3.23 5.32
N ILE A 200 -7.72 2.11 5.53
CA ILE A 200 -7.79 1.45 6.84
C ILE A 200 -6.67 0.40 6.95
N CYS A 201 -5.96 0.40 8.07
CA CYS A 201 -4.97 -0.62 8.37
C CYS A 201 -5.68 -1.92 8.72
N PRO A 202 -5.39 -3.04 8.04
CA PRO A 202 -5.99 -4.32 8.40
C PRO A 202 -5.47 -4.88 9.73
N ASP A 203 -4.29 -4.44 10.20
CA ASP A 203 -3.65 -5.00 11.39
C ASP A 203 -4.10 -4.31 12.67
N CYS A 204 -4.24 -2.98 12.65
CA CYS A 204 -4.60 -2.18 13.83
C CYS A 204 -5.90 -1.37 13.69
N GLY A 205 -6.61 -1.47 12.55
CA GLY A 205 -7.87 -0.76 12.31
C GLY A 205 -7.75 0.76 12.10
N ARG A 206 -6.54 1.33 12.22
CA ARG A 206 -6.30 2.77 12.05
C ARG A 206 -6.63 3.25 10.64
N ILE A 207 -7.32 4.39 10.54
CA ILE A 207 -7.54 5.11 9.29
C ILE A 207 -6.39 6.10 9.04
N SER A 208 -5.85 6.14 7.83
CA SER A 208 -4.79 7.07 7.46
C SER A 208 -5.25 8.53 7.46
N ASP A 209 -4.45 9.45 8.03
CA ASP A 209 -4.79 10.89 8.06
C ASP A 209 -4.74 11.55 6.69
N ARG A 210 -3.96 10.97 5.76
CA ARG A 210 -3.81 11.44 4.39
C ARG A 210 -4.44 10.47 3.40
N LYS A 211 -5.06 11.02 2.36
CA LYS A 211 -5.58 10.22 1.25
C LYS A 211 -4.45 9.68 0.37
N ILE A 212 -4.44 8.37 0.14
CA ILE A 212 -3.44 7.66 -0.68
C ILE A 212 -4.09 7.29 -2.02
N PRO A 213 -3.42 7.53 -3.18
CA PRO A 213 -3.87 7.01 -4.46
C PRO A 213 -3.96 5.47 -4.45
N ILE A 214 -5.05 4.90 -4.98
CA ILE A 214 -5.23 3.44 -5.04
C ILE A 214 -4.08 2.75 -5.80
N CYS A 215 -3.60 3.36 -6.89
CA CYS A 215 -2.44 2.87 -7.62
C CYS A 215 -1.15 2.81 -6.77
N ASN A 216 -0.97 3.74 -5.82
CA ASN A 216 0.17 3.69 -4.91
C ASN A 216 -0.01 2.59 -3.86
N LEU A 217 -1.22 2.40 -3.35
CA LEU A 217 -1.53 1.28 -2.45
C LEU A 217 -1.22 -0.07 -3.13
N TYR A 218 -1.54 -0.23 -4.41
CA TYR A 218 -1.20 -1.43 -5.17
C TYR A 218 0.32 -1.60 -5.35
N ASN A 219 1.03 -0.56 -5.80
CA ASN A 219 2.45 -0.66 -6.17
C ASN A 219 3.42 -0.65 -4.98
N GLN A 220 3.07 0.08 -3.90
CA GLN A 220 3.97 0.37 -2.77
C GLN A 220 3.42 -0.15 -1.43
N GLY A 221 2.15 -0.58 -1.39
CA GLY A 221 1.49 -0.94 -0.15
C GLY A 221 1.13 0.25 0.73
N PHE A 222 0.86 -0.03 2.00
CA PHE A 222 0.57 0.96 3.04
C PHE A 222 1.46 0.71 4.25
N SER A 223 2.28 1.70 4.60
CA SER A 223 3.08 1.67 5.82
C SER A 223 2.30 2.30 6.96
N CYS A 224 1.80 1.45 7.87
CA CYS A 224 1.15 1.89 9.10
C CYS A 224 2.18 1.98 10.23
N ILE A 225 1.93 2.86 11.19
CA ILE A 225 2.75 3.01 12.41
C ILE A 225 2.83 1.71 13.23
N CYS A 226 1.80 0.85 13.19
CA CYS A 226 1.83 -0.44 13.86
C CYS A 226 2.74 -1.47 13.15
N SER A 227 3.22 -1.19 11.94
CA SER A 227 4.09 -2.11 11.20
C SER A 227 5.49 -2.23 11.81
N ASP A 228 6.19 -3.32 11.51
CA ASP A 228 7.50 -3.64 12.09
C ASP A 228 8.65 -2.74 11.60
N GLY A 229 8.35 -1.77 10.72
CA GLY A 229 9.30 -0.72 10.32
C GLY A 229 9.53 0.36 11.39
N PHE A 230 8.70 0.42 12.44
CA PHE A 230 8.86 1.36 13.55
C PHE A 230 9.36 0.66 14.81
N SER A 231 10.21 1.34 15.58
CA SER A 231 10.71 0.80 16.85
C SER A 231 9.60 0.66 17.89
N PHE A 232 9.76 -0.25 18.83
CA PHE A 232 8.84 -0.44 19.94
C PHE A 232 8.60 0.89 20.68
N GLY A 233 9.67 1.62 21.02
CA GLY A 233 9.56 2.90 21.72
C GLY A 233 8.74 3.93 20.94
N HIS A 234 8.95 4.04 19.62
CA HIS A 234 8.19 4.95 18.77
C HIS A 234 6.70 4.58 18.74
N LYS A 235 6.36 3.30 18.54
CA LYS A 235 4.95 2.83 18.58
C LYS A 235 4.29 3.07 19.93
N PHE A 236 5.02 2.84 21.02
CA PHE A 236 4.53 2.99 22.39
C PHE A 236 4.18 4.45 22.68
N VAL A 237 5.08 5.39 22.36
CA VAL A 237 4.83 6.83 22.52
C VAL A 237 3.69 7.29 21.60
N TYR A 238 3.62 6.79 20.37
CA TYR A 238 2.52 7.10 19.46
C TYR A 238 1.15 6.74 20.06
N ASN A 239 0.98 5.53 20.59
CA ASN A 239 -0.29 5.12 21.21
C ASN A 239 -0.60 5.93 22.48
N MET A 240 0.42 6.21 23.31
CA MET A 240 0.26 7.09 24.47
C MET A 240 -0.25 8.48 24.07
N LEU A 241 0.31 9.09 23.02
CA LEU A 241 -0.13 10.41 22.55
C LEU A 241 -1.57 10.40 22.02
N LEU A 242 -2.02 9.28 21.40
CA LEU A 242 -3.43 9.12 21.03
C LEU A 242 -4.34 9.11 22.26
N GLN A 243 -3.97 8.39 23.33
CA GLN A 243 -4.73 8.33 24.57
C GLN A 243 -4.75 9.67 25.33
N LEU A 244 -3.74 10.53 25.13
CA LEU A 244 -3.75 11.90 25.67
C LEU A 244 -4.72 12.84 24.94
N GLU A 245 -5.30 12.41 23.81
CA GLU A 245 -6.19 13.21 22.96
C GLU A 245 -5.57 14.57 22.58
N LYS A 246 -4.27 14.56 22.26
CA LYS A 246 -3.54 15.75 21.79
C LYS A 246 -3.28 15.67 20.30
N ASP A 247 -3.30 16.83 19.64
CA ASP A 247 -2.85 16.94 18.26
C ASP A 247 -1.33 16.85 18.20
N PHE A 248 -0.83 15.89 17.43
CA PHE A 248 0.59 15.70 17.18
C PHE A 248 0.84 15.21 15.76
N ASN A 249 2.04 15.49 15.27
CA ASN A 249 2.50 15.04 13.96
C ASN A 249 3.70 14.09 14.14
N PRO A 250 3.61 12.84 13.66
CA PRO A 250 4.74 11.91 13.70
C PRO A 250 5.70 12.11 12.52
N ASN A 251 6.98 11.81 12.72
CA ASN A 251 8.06 11.77 11.71
C ASN A 251 8.15 13.07 10.88
N VAL A 252 8.24 14.21 11.57
CA VAL A 252 8.18 15.53 10.95
C VAL A 252 9.55 15.97 10.46
N ARG A 253 9.61 16.40 9.20
CA ARG A 253 10.76 17.11 8.63
C ARG A 253 10.38 18.57 8.45
N PHE A 254 11.14 19.43 9.09
CA PHE A 254 11.00 20.87 8.89
C PHE A 254 11.99 21.35 7.84
N ASP A 255 11.56 22.30 7.00
CA ASP A 255 12.43 22.94 6.00
C ASP A 255 13.62 23.66 6.64
N TRP A 256 13.48 24.12 7.88
CA TRP A 256 14.56 24.77 8.65
C TRP A 256 15.50 23.77 9.32
N CYS A 257 15.15 22.48 9.41
CA CYS A 257 16.00 21.46 10.02
C CYS A 257 16.88 20.80 8.97
N VAL A 258 17.84 21.57 8.46
CA VAL A 258 18.81 21.09 7.46
C VAL A 258 20.22 21.40 7.96
N PHE A 259 21.10 20.39 7.93
CA PHE A 259 22.49 20.52 8.36
C PHE A 259 23.43 19.76 7.43
N GLU A 260 24.71 20.15 7.42
CA GLU A 260 25.72 19.45 6.62
C GLU A 260 26.03 18.09 7.25
N ASP A 261 26.02 17.06 6.42
CA ASP A 261 26.46 15.72 6.77
C ASP A 261 27.91 15.56 6.30
N LEU A 262 28.74 14.82 7.05
CA LEU A 262 30.17 14.62 6.76
C LEU A 262 30.42 14.14 5.32
N ASN A 263 29.44 13.49 4.71
CA ASN A 263 29.51 12.92 3.36
C ASN A 263 28.50 13.50 2.35
N LYS A 264 27.60 14.42 2.74
CA LYS A 264 26.57 14.99 1.87
C LYS A 264 26.22 16.44 2.24
N LYS A 265 26.16 17.33 1.24
CA LYS A 265 25.62 18.68 1.43
C LYS A 265 24.11 18.62 1.63
N GLY A 266 23.64 19.05 2.79
CA GLY A 266 22.23 19.27 3.11
C GLY A 266 21.45 17.98 3.43
N ARG A 267 21.55 17.51 4.68
CA ARG A 267 20.70 16.47 5.25
C ARG A 267 19.53 17.11 6.00
N PHE A 268 18.31 16.63 5.74
CA PHE A 268 17.14 16.96 6.55
C PHE A 268 17.16 16.17 7.87
N GLY A 269 16.93 16.86 8.97
CA GLY A 269 16.57 16.26 10.25
C GLY A 269 15.08 15.88 10.28
N GLU A 270 14.79 14.71 10.84
CA GLU A 270 13.44 14.24 11.10
C GLU A 270 13.28 14.09 12.61
N TYR A 271 12.18 14.60 13.15
CA TYR A 271 11.81 14.51 14.56
C TYR A 271 10.69 13.50 14.75
N ASP A 272 10.78 12.65 15.79
CA ASP A 272 9.81 11.55 15.99
C ASP A 272 8.38 12.04 16.18
N PHE A 273 8.13 12.99 17.09
CA PHE A 273 6.80 13.57 17.30
C PHE A 273 6.87 15.08 17.56
N VAL A 274 5.99 15.84 16.92
CA VAL A 274 5.85 17.29 17.09
C VAL A 274 4.46 17.61 17.60
N LEU A 275 4.40 18.25 18.77
CA LEU A 275 3.19 18.83 19.33
C LEU A 275 3.25 20.34 19.09
N GLU A 276 2.73 20.75 17.93
CA GLU A 276 2.89 22.10 17.39
C GLU A 276 2.32 23.17 18.31
N GLU A 277 1.13 22.94 18.87
CA GLU A 277 0.43 23.83 19.81
C GLU A 277 1.30 24.16 21.04
N TYR A 278 2.04 23.17 21.53
CA TYR A 278 2.84 23.27 22.76
C TYR A 278 4.29 23.67 22.48
N LYS A 279 4.67 23.75 21.20
CA LYS A 279 6.07 23.86 20.76
C LYS A 279 6.98 22.83 21.45
N ILE A 280 6.50 21.59 21.51
CA ILE A 280 7.24 20.46 22.07
C ILE A 280 7.60 19.48 20.95
N ILE A 281 8.84 19.03 20.98
CA ILE A 281 9.33 17.90 20.18
C ILE A 281 9.65 16.76 21.13
N ILE A 282 9.17 15.55 20.81
CA ILE A 282 9.50 14.33 21.53
C ILE A 282 10.37 13.47 20.62
N GLU A 283 11.51 13.02 21.13
CA GLU A 283 12.45 12.13 20.45
C GLU A 283 12.62 10.86 21.29
N VAL A 284 12.59 9.70 20.64
CA VAL A 284 12.67 8.39 21.29
C VAL A 284 14.00 7.72 20.97
N ASP A 285 14.96 7.89 21.88
CA ASP A 285 16.34 7.48 21.68
C ASP A 285 16.56 5.99 22.03
N GLY A 286 16.64 5.16 20.99
CA GLY A 286 16.98 3.73 21.10
C GLY A 286 18.48 3.44 21.38
N ASP A 287 18.84 2.16 21.41
CA ASP A 287 20.20 1.69 21.76
C ASP A 287 21.31 2.19 20.81
N PHE A 288 20.99 2.46 19.54
CA PHE A 288 21.96 2.95 18.54
C PHE A 288 22.40 4.42 18.72
N HIS A 289 21.80 5.17 19.65
CA HIS A 289 22.33 6.49 20.05
C HIS A 289 23.52 6.35 21.02
N ARG A 290 23.76 5.15 21.54
CA ARG A 290 24.74 4.90 22.62
C ARG A 290 25.88 3.97 22.20
N ASN A 291 25.64 3.15 21.18
CA ASN A 291 26.59 2.19 20.66
C ASN A 291 26.80 2.40 19.16
N ASP A 292 27.96 1.98 18.66
CA ASP A 292 28.20 1.97 17.22
C ASP A 292 27.24 1.00 16.54
N ASN A 293 26.62 1.47 15.46
CA ASN A 293 25.76 0.64 14.64
C ASN A 293 26.60 -0.14 13.64
N LEU A 294 26.93 -1.38 14.01
CA LEU A 294 27.72 -2.29 13.17
C LEU A 294 27.01 -2.69 11.86
N MET A 295 25.68 -2.53 11.77
CA MET A 295 24.93 -2.93 10.58
C MET A 295 25.11 -1.96 9.41
N ASN A 296 25.27 -0.68 9.69
CA ASN A 296 25.44 0.36 8.67
C ASN A 296 26.74 1.17 8.83
N GLY A 297 27.57 0.84 9.83
CA GLY A 297 28.85 1.49 10.11
C GLY A 297 28.73 2.87 10.78
N GLN A 298 27.56 3.26 11.26
CA GLN A 298 27.33 4.55 11.89
C GLN A 298 27.91 4.56 13.32
N THR A 299 28.80 5.51 13.62
CA THR A 299 29.41 5.63 14.96
C THR A 299 28.50 6.35 15.94
N LYS A 300 28.65 6.08 17.24
CA LYS A 300 27.91 6.78 18.28
C LYS A 300 28.22 8.28 18.27
N GLU A 301 29.46 8.67 17.98
CA GLU A 301 29.87 10.08 17.93
C GLU A 301 29.13 10.81 16.82
N TYR A 302 28.92 10.16 15.67
CA TYR A 302 28.14 10.70 14.58
C TYR A 302 26.66 10.84 14.96
N SER A 303 26.05 9.80 15.56
CA SER A 303 24.67 9.87 16.06
C SER A 303 24.48 11.05 17.01
N LYS A 304 25.41 11.23 17.95
CA LYS A 304 25.40 12.34 18.91
C LYS A 304 25.54 13.70 18.21
N HIS A 305 26.41 13.83 17.21
CA HIS A 305 26.53 15.06 16.44
C HIS A 305 25.21 15.44 15.75
N VAL A 306 24.53 14.47 15.16
CA VAL A 306 23.22 14.67 14.51
C VAL A 306 22.18 15.13 15.53
N ASP A 307 22.14 14.50 16.71
CA ASP A 307 21.25 14.89 17.81
C ASP A 307 21.50 16.32 18.29
N ASP A 308 22.77 16.68 18.52
CA ASP A 308 23.15 18.03 18.96
C ASP A 308 22.73 19.09 17.93
N MET A 309 22.87 18.80 16.63
CA MET A 309 22.45 19.69 15.55
C MET A 309 20.92 19.85 15.51
N LYS A 310 20.18 18.74 15.62
CA LYS A 310 18.71 18.75 15.69
C LYS A 310 18.21 19.55 16.90
N ASP A 311 18.80 19.35 18.07
CA ASP A 311 18.40 20.04 19.31
C ASP A 311 18.68 21.54 19.21
N LYS A 312 19.85 21.92 18.66
CA LYS A 312 20.19 23.33 18.43
C LYS A 312 19.20 24.02 17.49
N LEU A 313 18.83 23.35 16.38
CA LEU A 313 17.90 23.90 15.40
C LEU A 313 16.46 23.97 15.95
N ALA A 314 16.02 22.97 16.71
CA ALA A 314 14.74 22.98 17.39
C ALA A 314 14.64 24.16 18.37
N ASN A 315 15.62 24.31 19.27
CA ASN A 315 15.67 25.40 20.25
C ASN A 315 15.68 26.78 19.57
N LYS A 316 16.45 26.94 18.48
CA LYS A 316 16.48 28.19 17.71
C LYS A 316 15.11 28.57 17.13
N ASN A 317 14.27 27.58 16.82
CA ASN A 317 12.92 27.77 16.29
C ASN A 317 11.84 27.72 17.38
N GLY A 318 12.24 27.80 18.66
CA GLY A 318 11.32 27.93 19.79
C GLY A 318 10.71 26.62 20.28
N TYR A 319 11.24 25.46 19.87
CA TYR A 319 10.78 24.16 20.35
C TYR A 319 11.57 23.69 21.57
N GLU A 320 10.87 23.16 22.57
CA GLU A 320 11.49 22.37 23.64
C GLU A 320 11.58 20.90 23.20
N VAL A 321 12.80 20.36 23.16
CA VAL A 321 13.04 18.94 22.86
C VAL A 321 13.03 18.11 24.14
N ILE A 322 12.20 17.07 24.18
CA ILE A 322 12.12 16.07 25.25
C ILE A 322 12.56 14.72 24.70
N ARG A 323 13.75 14.27 25.12
CA ARG A 323 14.30 12.95 24.75
C ARG A 323 13.89 11.88 25.75
N ILE A 324 13.29 10.79 25.26
CA ILE A 324 12.89 9.62 26.05
C ILE A 324 13.82 8.48 25.70
N LYS A 325 14.53 7.96 26.71
CA LYS A 325 15.44 6.84 26.50
C LYS A 325 14.67 5.53 26.44
N TYR A 326 14.97 4.73 25.44
CA TYR A 326 14.43 3.39 25.24
C TYR A 326 15.56 2.35 25.18
N TYR A 327 15.42 1.24 25.90
CA TYR A 327 16.36 0.11 25.90
C TYR A 327 15.63 -1.17 25.50
N ASP A 328 16.11 -1.86 24.46
CA ASP A 328 15.45 -3.06 23.95
C ASP A 328 15.38 -4.20 24.98
N GLU A 329 16.34 -4.28 25.89
CA GLU A 329 16.36 -5.30 26.95
C GLU A 329 15.36 -5.01 28.08
N LYS A 330 14.90 -3.76 28.19
CA LYS A 330 14.06 -3.25 29.29
C LYS A 330 12.75 -2.63 28.78
N LYS A 331 12.17 -3.19 27.72
CA LYS A 331 10.89 -2.72 27.15
C LYS A 331 9.79 -2.60 28.20
N GLU A 332 9.84 -3.47 29.18
CA GLU A 332 8.92 -3.54 30.32
C GLU A 332 8.99 -2.32 31.26
N GLU A 333 10.14 -1.64 31.33
CA GLU A 333 10.39 -0.47 32.18
C GLU A 333 10.18 0.85 31.39
N PHE A 334 9.80 0.78 30.11
CA PHE A 334 9.76 1.97 29.25
C PHE A 334 8.76 3.04 29.75
N ARG A 335 7.64 2.62 30.35
CA ARG A 335 6.69 3.55 30.98
C ARG A 335 7.33 4.40 32.08
N ASP A 336 8.30 3.84 32.82
CA ASP A 336 8.96 4.55 33.91
C ASP A 336 9.92 5.60 33.35
N SER A 337 10.56 5.33 32.21
CA SER A 337 11.34 6.33 31.47
C SER A 337 10.48 7.52 31.03
N ILE A 338 9.24 7.28 30.61
CA ILE A 338 8.29 8.35 30.25
C ILE A 338 7.87 9.14 31.49
N LYS A 339 7.47 8.45 32.57
CA LYS A 339 7.04 9.08 33.83
C LYS A 339 8.13 9.94 34.47
N ASN A 340 9.38 9.53 34.35
CA ASN A 340 10.53 10.26 34.87
C ASN A 340 11.04 11.35 33.91
N SER A 341 10.48 11.46 32.71
CA SER A 341 10.82 12.51 31.75
C SER A 341 10.06 13.81 32.02
N LYS A 342 10.42 14.88 31.29
CA LYS A 342 9.69 16.15 31.35
C LYS A 342 8.22 16.05 30.93
N LEU A 343 7.82 14.98 30.23
CA LEU A 343 6.43 14.81 29.80
C LEU A 343 5.45 14.73 30.98
N SER A 344 5.83 14.14 32.10
CA SER A 344 4.94 14.02 33.27
C SER A 344 4.63 15.37 33.93
N TYR A 345 5.48 16.37 33.74
CA TYR A 345 5.22 17.74 34.19
C TYR A 345 4.38 18.53 33.19
N LYS A 346 4.36 18.13 31.91
CA LYS A 346 3.66 18.82 30.82
C LYS A 346 2.25 18.27 30.59
N PHE A 347 2.06 16.96 30.80
CA PHE A 347 0.83 16.26 30.51
C PHE A 347 0.41 15.36 31.69
N ASN A 348 -0.89 15.26 31.91
CA ASN A 348 -1.44 14.33 32.88
C ASN A 348 -1.40 12.90 32.31
N LEU A 349 -0.50 12.07 32.84
CA LEU A 349 -0.30 10.69 32.38
C LEU A 349 -1.12 9.65 33.17
N ASN A 350 -1.98 10.07 34.10
CA ASN A 350 -2.71 9.16 34.99
C ASN A 350 -3.76 8.33 34.27
N ASN A 351 -4.34 8.87 33.19
CA ASN A 351 -5.39 8.20 32.42
C ASN A 351 -4.84 7.29 31.32
N ILE A 352 -3.52 7.15 31.22
CA ILE A 352 -2.89 6.29 30.21
C ILE A 352 -2.98 4.84 30.62
N ILE A 353 -3.56 4.03 29.73
CA ILE A 353 -3.60 2.58 29.77
C ILE A 353 -2.29 2.06 29.15
N TRP A 354 -1.28 1.84 30.00
CA TRP A 354 0.07 1.49 29.58
C TRP A 354 0.16 0.12 28.90
N GLU A 355 -0.74 -0.79 29.27
CA GLU A 355 -0.86 -2.13 28.68
C GLU A 355 -1.24 -2.06 27.20
N GLU A 356 -2.14 -1.13 26.83
CA GLU A 356 -2.50 -0.89 25.42
C GLU A 356 -1.32 -0.31 24.62
N CYS A 357 -0.57 0.63 25.22
CA CYS A 357 0.66 1.15 24.61
C CYS A 357 1.68 0.03 24.37
N PHE A 358 1.81 -0.89 25.32
CA PHE A 358 2.71 -2.04 25.23
C PHE A 358 2.27 -3.00 24.13
N GLU A 359 1.00 -3.39 24.11
CA GLU A 359 0.43 -4.28 23.09
C GLU A 359 0.60 -3.70 21.69
N PHE A 360 0.27 -2.42 21.50
CA PHE A 360 0.40 -1.73 20.23
C PHE A 360 1.85 -1.66 19.73
N ALA A 361 2.81 -1.61 20.66
CA ALA A 361 4.23 -1.52 20.36
C ALA A 361 4.88 -2.87 20.01
N LEU A 362 4.23 -3.99 20.36
CA LEU A 362 4.70 -5.32 19.95
C LEU A 362 4.65 -5.46 18.42
N SER A 363 5.50 -6.34 17.89
CA SER A 363 5.60 -6.52 16.44
C SER A 363 4.41 -7.31 15.89
N ASN A 364 3.96 -7.00 14.67
CA ASN A 364 2.88 -7.76 14.04
C ASN A 364 3.30 -9.23 13.85
N ILE A 365 4.56 -9.48 13.49
CA ILE A 365 5.09 -10.84 13.42
C ILE A 365 5.08 -11.55 14.77
N SER A 366 5.32 -10.83 15.88
CA SER A 366 5.24 -11.43 17.22
C SER A 366 3.82 -11.86 17.57
N LYS A 367 2.81 -11.12 17.11
CA LYS A 367 1.39 -11.48 17.29
C LYS A 367 1.05 -12.78 16.56
N ILE A 368 1.48 -12.89 15.30
CA ILE A 368 1.30 -14.12 14.50
C ILE A 368 1.97 -15.33 15.18
N VAL A 369 3.17 -15.13 15.72
CA VAL A 369 3.90 -16.16 16.48
C VAL A 369 3.15 -16.55 17.76
N ALA A 370 2.57 -15.58 18.49
CA ALA A 370 1.77 -15.83 19.68
C ALA A 370 0.45 -16.54 19.36
N ASP A 371 -0.25 -16.14 18.30
CA ASP A 371 -1.46 -16.81 17.81
C ASP A 371 -1.18 -18.26 17.45
N TYR A 372 -0.08 -18.52 16.74
CA TYR A 372 0.35 -19.88 16.44
C TYR A 372 0.65 -20.66 17.72
N TRP A 373 1.39 -20.06 18.66
CA TRP A 373 1.74 -20.72 19.91
C TRP A 373 0.54 -21.15 20.73
N ASN A 374 -0.49 -20.30 20.80
CA ASN A 374 -1.73 -20.60 21.52
C ASN A 374 -2.49 -21.79 20.89
N ASN A 375 -2.33 -22.00 19.58
CA ASN A 375 -3.02 -23.04 18.80
C ASN A 375 -2.09 -24.17 18.33
N ARG A 376 -0.89 -24.26 18.90
CA ARG A 376 0.15 -25.21 18.46
C ARG A 376 -0.25 -26.66 18.77
N GLN A 377 0.32 -27.59 18.02
CA GLN A 377 0.17 -29.02 18.32
C GLN A 377 0.92 -29.39 19.60
N GLU A 378 0.38 -30.35 20.35
CA GLU A 378 1.00 -30.83 21.59
C GLU A 378 2.43 -31.35 21.32
N GLY A 379 3.40 -30.85 22.10
CA GLY A 379 4.82 -31.20 21.93
C GLY A 379 5.57 -30.39 20.86
N GLU A 380 4.93 -29.43 20.20
CA GLU A 380 5.66 -28.35 19.50
C GLU A 380 6.36 -27.43 20.50
N THR A 381 7.59 -27.08 20.17
CA THR A 381 8.51 -26.24 20.93
C THR A 381 8.90 -25.03 20.10
N THR A 382 9.53 -24.05 20.75
CA THR A 382 10.09 -22.85 20.09
C THR A 382 11.10 -23.17 18.98
N MET A 383 11.74 -24.35 18.99
CA MET A 383 12.62 -24.81 17.89
C MET A 383 11.83 -25.22 16.64
N ASP A 384 10.61 -25.71 16.82
CA ASP A 384 9.73 -26.05 15.69
C ASP A 384 9.19 -24.79 15.04
N LEU A 385 8.84 -23.80 15.88
CA LEU A 385 8.48 -22.46 15.40
C LEU A 385 9.65 -21.79 14.67
N GLU A 386 10.90 -21.96 15.12
CA GLU A 386 12.08 -21.43 14.42
C GLU A 386 12.16 -21.92 12.98
N LYS A 387 11.95 -23.23 12.76
CA LYS A 387 11.92 -23.81 11.41
C LYS A 387 10.73 -23.30 10.59
N LYS A 388 9.58 -23.10 11.23
CA LYS A 388 8.35 -22.67 10.57
C LYS A 388 8.40 -21.21 10.10
N PHE A 389 8.88 -20.33 10.97
CA PHE A 389 8.88 -18.89 10.73
C PHE A 389 10.22 -18.35 10.21
N GLY A 390 11.30 -19.14 10.28
CA GLY A 390 12.64 -18.68 9.92
C GLY A 390 13.20 -17.63 10.88
N ILE A 391 12.71 -17.60 12.12
CA ILE A 391 13.07 -16.65 13.17
C ILE A 391 13.82 -17.41 14.25
N CYS A 392 14.95 -16.89 14.75
CA CYS A 392 15.70 -17.61 15.78
C CYS A 392 14.84 -17.84 17.03
N SER A 393 15.00 -19.00 17.66
CA SER A 393 14.21 -19.41 18.83
C SER A 393 14.32 -18.45 20.01
N ASP A 394 15.41 -17.70 20.13
CA ASP A 394 15.54 -16.65 21.15
C ASP A 394 14.64 -15.44 20.86
N THR A 395 14.55 -14.98 19.60
CA THR A 395 13.60 -13.93 19.21
C THR A 395 12.16 -14.41 19.38
N ILE A 396 11.85 -15.65 18.99
CA ILE A 396 10.52 -16.26 19.23
C ILE A 396 10.20 -16.25 20.72
N ARG A 397 11.14 -16.66 21.57
CA ARG A 397 10.96 -16.63 23.02
C ARG A 397 10.64 -15.23 23.55
N GLN A 398 11.32 -14.21 23.05
CA GLN A 398 11.07 -12.82 23.44
C GLN A 398 9.68 -12.34 22.98
N TYR A 399 9.25 -12.72 21.77
CA TYR A 399 7.89 -12.46 21.28
C TYR A 399 6.84 -13.06 22.20
N LEU A 400 6.96 -14.36 22.50
CA LEU A 400 6.00 -15.08 23.32
C LEU A 400 5.93 -14.55 24.75
N LYS A 401 7.08 -14.20 25.36
CA LYS A 401 7.13 -13.53 26.66
C LYS A 401 6.39 -12.18 26.65
N GLY A 402 6.60 -11.37 25.61
CA GLY A 402 5.92 -10.08 25.45
C GLY A 402 4.40 -10.23 25.45
N TRP A 403 3.87 -11.17 24.66
CA TRP A 403 2.42 -11.43 24.59
C TRP A 403 1.86 -12.14 25.82
N ALA A 404 2.64 -12.99 26.50
CA ALA A 404 2.23 -13.61 27.76
C ALA A 404 2.07 -12.57 28.87
N LYS A 405 2.93 -11.55 28.90
CA LYS A 405 2.86 -10.47 29.88
C LYS A 405 1.55 -9.67 29.81
N VAL A 406 1.03 -9.44 28.60
CA VAL A 406 -0.28 -8.79 28.39
C VAL A 406 -1.46 -9.77 28.44
N GLY A 407 -1.22 -11.03 28.83
CA GLY A 407 -2.27 -12.04 28.97
C GLY A 407 -2.80 -12.62 27.65
N TYR A 408 -2.18 -12.30 26.52
CA TYR A 408 -2.63 -12.75 25.19
C TYR A 408 -2.08 -14.14 24.82
N CYS A 409 -0.91 -14.51 25.35
CA CYS A 409 -0.23 -15.77 25.01
C CYS A 409 -0.08 -16.67 26.24
N ASN A 410 -0.34 -17.97 26.09
CA ASN A 410 -0.20 -18.97 27.16
C ASN A 410 1.24 -19.47 27.36
N TYR A 411 2.24 -18.67 27.01
CA TYR A 411 3.64 -19.08 27.06
C TYR A 411 4.20 -19.07 28.49
N ASP A 412 4.66 -20.23 28.96
CA ASP A 412 5.47 -20.37 30.18
C ASP A 412 6.89 -20.85 29.86
N SER A 413 7.89 -20.08 30.31
CA SER A 413 9.29 -20.36 30.03
C SER A 413 9.85 -21.63 30.70
N ARG A 414 9.31 -22.02 31.86
CA ARG A 414 9.75 -23.22 32.60
C ARG A 414 9.15 -24.46 31.95
N GLU A 415 7.86 -24.40 31.62
CA GLU A 415 7.17 -25.45 30.88
C GLU A 415 7.85 -25.71 29.53
N GLU A 416 8.18 -24.66 28.78
CA GLU A 416 8.87 -24.81 27.50
C GLU A 416 10.26 -25.43 27.64
N SER A 417 11.02 -25.06 28.68
CA SER A 417 12.31 -25.69 28.97
C SER A 417 12.16 -27.19 29.22
N MET A 418 11.13 -27.58 29.97
CA MET A 418 10.81 -28.98 30.24
C MET A 418 10.38 -29.72 28.96
N ASN A 419 9.56 -29.11 28.12
CA ASN A 419 9.12 -29.69 26.84
C ASN A 419 10.29 -29.93 25.88
N LYS A 420 11.25 -29.00 25.80
CA LYS A 420 12.50 -29.19 25.04
C LYS A 420 13.30 -30.38 25.56
N TYR A 421 13.45 -30.51 26.87
CA TYR A 421 14.14 -31.64 27.48
C TYR A 421 13.44 -32.96 27.18
N LEU A 422 12.12 -33.02 27.30
CA LEU A 422 11.32 -34.21 26.98
C LEU A 422 11.42 -34.59 25.49
N LYS A 423 11.44 -33.62 24.58
CA LYS A 423 11.59 -33.86 23.15
C LYS A 423 12.99 -34.37 22.79
N ALA A 424 14.04 -33.77 23.35
CA ALA A 424 15.42 -34.21 23.18
C ALA A 424 15.65 -35.61 23.77
N SER A 425 15.07 -35.91 24.93
CA SER A 425 15.18 -37.24 25.56
C SER A 425 14.47 -38.32 24.75
N LYS A 426 13.27 -38.07 24.19
CA LYS A 426 12.61 -38.98 23.24
C LYS A 426 13.50 -39.29 22.02
N SER A 427 14.06 -38.25 21.39
CA SER A 427 14.96 -38.45 20.24
C SER A 427 16.25 -39.21 20.59
N ASN A 428 16.80 -39.02 21.80
CA ASN A 428 18.00 -39.72 22.25
C ASN A 428 17.72 -41.19 22.60
N VAL A 429 16.54 -41.50 23.14
CA VAL A 429 16.12 -42.89 23.38
C VAL A 429 15.97 -43.63 22.06
N GLU A 430 15.39 -43.02 21.02
CA GLU A 430 15.27 -43.61 19.69
C GLU A 430 16.62 -43.80 18.97
N ARG A 431 17.58 -42.88 19.16
CA ARG A 431 18.92 -42.96 18.52
C ARG A 431 19.93 -43.87 19.22
N CYS A 432 19.80 -44.09 20.53
CA CYS A 432 20.84 -44.76 21.34
C CYS A 432 20.40 -46.10 21.96
N SER A 433 19.19 -46.60 21.67
CA SER A 433 18.74 -47.89 22.18
C SER A 433 18.98 -49.01 21.16
N LYS A 434 19.87 -49.94 21.50
CA LYS A 434 19.98 -51.22 20.78
C LYS A 434 18.96 -52.19 21.35
N SER A 435 18.11 -52.71 20.47
CA SER A 435 17.14 -53.75 20.83
C SER A 435 17.89 -54.99 21.31
N VAL A 436 17.31 -55.70 22.29
CA VAL A 436 17.90 -56.88 22.91
C VAL A 436 16.89 -58.02 22.92
N SER A 437 17.28 -59.16 22.36
CA SER A 437 16.54 -60.41 22.45
C SER A 437 17.05 -61.23 23.63
N ILE A 438 16.12 -61.87 24.34
CA ILE A 438 16.38 -62.75 25.48
C ILE A 438 16.03 -64.20 25.12
N TYR A 439 16.85 -65.15 25.55
CA TYR A 439 16.70 -66.56 25.29
C TYR A 439 16.77 -67.38 26.59
N ASN A 440 16.02 -68.47 26.66
CA ASN A 440 16.12 -69.48 27.70
C ASN A 440 16.40 -70.84 27.04
N ASN A 441 17.52 -71.48 27.39
CA ASN A 441 17.96 -72.73 26.75
C ASN A 441 17.94 -72.71 25.21
N GLY A 442 18.27 -71.57 24.61
CA GLY A 442 18.28 -71.38 23.14
C GLY A 442 16.93 -71.00 22.51
N VAL A 443 15.83 -71.03 23.27
CA VAL A 443 14.51 -70.62 22.80
C VAL A 443 14.33 -69.12 23.01
N LEU A 444 13.90 -68.39 21.97
CA LEU A 444 13.63 -66.95 22.04
C LEU A 444 12.42 -66.69 22.94
N MET A 445 12.64 -65.95 24.02
CA MET A 445 11.59 -65.57 24.98
C MET A 445 10.94 -64.23 24.65
N GLY A 446 11.65 -63.35 23.92
CA GLY A 446 11.13 -62.05 23.51
C GLY A 446 12.21 -61.06 23.08
N THR A 447 11.78 -59.94 22.51
CA THR A 447 12.65 -58.85 22.06
C THR A 447 12.17 -57.52 22.65
N TYR A 448 13.11 -56.76 23.21
CA TYR A 448 12.86 -55.51 23.93
C TYR A 448 13.62 -54.38 23.23
N ARG A 449 13.07 -53.16 23.21
CA ARG A 449 13.65 -52.02 22.49
C ARG A 449 14.97 -51.55 23.13
N SER A 450 15.20 -51.87 24.40
CA SER A 450 16.47 -51.61 25.09
C SER A 450 16.69 -52.51 26.31
N ILE A 451 17.92 -52.57 26.81
CA ILE A 451 18.24 -53.24 28.09
C ILE A 451 17.47 -52.61 29.27
N ASN A 452 17.25 -51.29 29.24
CA ASN A 452 16.49 -50.59 30.28
C ASN A 452 14.99 -50.95 30.24
N GLU A 453 14.45 -51.25 29.07
CA GLU A 453 13.08 -51.78 28.94
C GLU A 453 13.00 -53.20 29.48
N LEU A 454 13.96 -54.06 29.11
CA LEU A 454 14.04 -55.44 29.60
C LEU A 454 14.13 -55.50 31.13
N GLU A 455 14.98 -54.69 31.77
CA GLU A 455 15.09 -54.66 33.24
C GLU A 455 13.77 -54.28 33.90
N ARG A 456 13.09 -53.23 33.40
CA ARG A 456 11.80 -52.78 33.93
C ARG A 456 10.69 -53.83 33.80
N LYS A 457 10.64 -54.55 32.68
CA LYS A 457 9.56 -55.51 32.38
C LYS A 457 9.84 -56.93 32.85
N SER A 458 11.11 -57.29 33.09
CA SER A 458 11.53 -58.66 33.42
C SER A 458 10.76 -59.32 34.55
N HIS A 459 10.38 -58.57 35.59
CA HIS A 459 9.61 -59.13 36.70
C HIS A 459 8.20 -59.59 36.27
N GLY A 460 7.52 -58.81 35.43
CA GLY A 460 6.19 -59.15 34.93
C GLY A 460 6.24 -60.22 33.84
N ASP A 461 7.17 -60.07 32.89
CA ASP A 461 7.21 -60.90 31.67
C ASP A 461 7.90 -62.25 31.89
N LEU A 462 8.81 -62.35 32.87
CA LEU A 462 9.67 -63.52 33.09
C LEU A 462 9.61 -64.04 34.53
N GLY A 463 8.77 -63.44 35.39
CA GLY A 463 8.64 -63.79 36.80
C GLY A 463 9.90 -63.52 37.64
N CYS A 464 10.89 -62.79 37.10
CA CYS A 464 12.12 -62.49 37.83
C CYS A 464 12.74 -61.15 37.41
N HIS A 465 13.28 -60.40 38.37
CA HIS A 465 13.96 -59.15 38.06
C HIS A 465 15.37 -59.40 37.47
N LEU A 466 15.62 -58.96 36.25
CA LEU A 466 16.90 -59.06 35.55
C LEU A 466 17.63 -57.71 35.59
N GLN A 467 18.70 -57.63 36.38
CA GLN A 467 19.46 -56.38 36.52
C GLN A 467 20.27 -56.07 35.27
N ARG A 468 20.19 -54.83 34.79
CA ARG A 468 20.91 -54.32 33.61
C ARG A 468 22.42 -54.59 33.68
N ALA A 469 23.05 -54.38 34.84
CA ALA A 469 24.48 -54.61 35.01
C ALA A 469 24.88 -56.06 34.69
N ASN A 470 24.02 -57.03 35.01
CA ASN A 470 24.28 -58.45 34.76
C ASN A 470 23.92 -58.86 33.33
N ILE A 471 22.86 -58.28 32.74
CA ILE A 471 22.55 -58.43 31.31
C ILE A 471 23.75 -57.98 30.46
N CYS A 472 24.31 -56.80 30.78
CA CYS A 472 25.51 -56.27 30.11
C CYS A 472 26.75 -57.17 30.25
N LYS A 473 26.91 -57.87 31.38
CA LYS A 473 28.04 -58.82 31.57
C LYS A 473 27.88 -60.04 30.67
N VAL A 474 26.65 -60.53 30.48
CA VAL A 474 26.36 -61.65 29.57
C VAL A 474 26.58 -61.25 28.12
N LEU A 475 26.06 -60.09 27.69
CA LEU A 475 26.26 -59.55 26.34
C LEU A 475 27.74 -59.31 25.99
N LYS A 476 28.60 -59.06 26.99
CA LYS A 476 30.05 -58.87 26.83
C LYS A 476 30.86 -60.18 26.94
N GLY A 477 30.20 -61.34 27.06
CA GLY A 477 30.87 -62.64 27.26
C GLY A 477 31.56 -62.80 28.62
N LYS A 478 31.36 -61.85 29.56
CA LYS A 478 31.97 -61.90 30.90
C LYS A 478 31.21 -62.83 31.87
N ARG A 479 30.03 -63.31 31.46
CA ARG A 479 29.20 -64.25 32.22
C ARG A 479 28.41 -65.12 31.23
N PRO A 480 28.27 -66.43 31.46
CA PRO A 480 27.57 -67.31 30.51
C PRO A 480 26.07 -67.06 30.43
N HIS A 481 25.41 -66.75 31.55
CA HIS A 481 23.98 -66.45 31.62
C HIS A 481 23.64 -65.57 32.84
N HIS A 482 22.47 -64.93 32.85
CA HIS A 482 21.90 -64.26 34.03
C HIS A 482 20.56 -64.91 34.37
N LYS A 483 20.48 -65.59 35.54
CA LYS A 483 19.28 -66.30 36.00
C LYS A 483 18.70 -67.28 34.96
N GLY A 484 19.56 -68.08 34.32
CA GLY A 484 19.18 -69.01 33.24
C GLY A 484 19.04 -68.40 31.84
N PHE A 485 19.05 -67.07 31.70
CA PHE A 485 18.83 -66.41 30.41
C PHE A 485 20.13 -65.95 29.72
N THR A 486 20.13 -66.02 28.38
CA THR A 486 21.16 -65.42 27.51
C THR A 486 20.56 -64.28 26.68
N PHE A 487 21.40 -63.39 26.16
CA PHE A 487 20.96 -62.17 25.48
C PHE A 487 21.77 -61.93 24.22
N LYS A 488 21.14 -61.35 23.20
CA LYS A 488 21.80 -60.85 21.99
C LYS A 488 21.25 -59.48 21.61
N TYR A 489 22.11 -58.58 21.16
CA TYR A 489 21.62 -57.39 20.48
C TYR A 489 20.96 -57.82 19.17
N VAL A 490 19.84 -57.19 18.85
CA VAL A 490 19.24 -57.26 17.52
C VAL A 490 20.00 -56.28 16.65
N GLU A 491 20.44 -56.74 15.48
CA GLU A 491 21.12 -55.89 14.48
C GLU A 491 20.17 -54.83 13.90
#